data_AF-A0A2R7KTX7-F1
#
_entry.id   AF-A0A2R7KTX7-F1
#
_cell.length_a   1.000
_cell.length_b   1.000
_cell.length_c   1.000
_cell.angle_alpha   90.00
_cell.angle_beta   90.00
_cell.angle_gamma   90.00
#
_symmetry.space_group_name_H-M   'P 1'
#
loop_
_entity.id
_entity.type
_entity.pdbx_description
1 polymer ?
#
loop_
_entity_poly.entity_id
_entity_poly.type
_entity_poly.pdbx_seq_one_letter_code
_entity_poly.pdbx_strand_id
1 'polypeptide(L)'
;MKNRVYLPILTLLLSACTHKQLGTEKKLRDTTNIVLADTSKPAPKSVQKPAPKKEFTSRLDSIEKTNNASVIASGDDVTKAYVYLHGGDSTINLTAYMRKDHRFFGYAAPDVTSERLILFSIFTDDVQNNPFGCKLGAYYETRMDSLTLKYVSTKGNFIQAKAINKTNQSTTVYFEKKWIDFE
;
A
#
# COMPACT_ATOMS: atom_id res chain seq x y z
N MET A 1 -38.27 -33.95 -6.26
CA MET A 1 -37.70 -34.01 -7.64
C MET A 1 -38.51 -33.10 -8.55
N LYS A 2 -37.91 -32.02 -9.04
CA LYS A 2 -38.37 -31.24 -10.21
C LYS A 2 -37.19 -30.38 -10.66
N ASN A 3 -36.49 -30.87 -11.68
CA ASN A 3 -35.34 -30.21 -12.30
C ASN A 3 -35.83 -29.06 -13.18
N ARG A 4 -35.27 -27.87 -12.99
CA ARG A 4 -35.36 -26.77 -13.96
C ARG A 4 -33.95 -26.40 -14.38
N VAL A 5 -33.60 -26.84 -15.57
CA VAL A 5 -32.37 -26.48 -16.27
C VAL A 5 -32.58 -25.08 -16.87
N TYR A 6 -31.77 -24.12 -16.47
CA TYR A 6 -31.68 -22.80 -17.09
C TYR A 6 -30.25 -22.58 -17.55
N LEU A 7 -30.09 -22.41 -18.86
CA LEU A 7 -28.84 -22.14 -19.55
C LEU A 7 -28.86 -20.67 -20.02
N PRO A 8 -28.03 -19.77 -19.46
CA PRO A 8 -27.86 -18.44 -20.02
C PRO A 8 -26.63 -18.36 -20.93
N ILE A 9 -26.85 -17.67 -22.03
CA ILE A 9 -26.03 -17.54 -23.24
C ILE A 9 -24.79 -16.68 -22.98
N LEU A 10 -23.64 -17.20 -23.42
CA LEU A 10 -22.34 -16.55 -23.47
C LEU A 10 -22.34 -15.43 -24.52
N THR A 11 -22.15 -14.19 -24.11
CA THR A 11 -21.87 -13.07 -25.03
C THR A 11 -20.45 -12.55 -24.78
N LEU A 12 -19.54 -12.95 -25.67
CA LEU A 12 -18.18 -12.42 -25.77
C LEU A 12 -18.22 -11.12 -26.57
N LEU A 13 -17.87 -9.99 -25.95
CA LEU A 13 -17.59 -8.74 -26.66
C LEU A 13 -16.10 -8.41 -26.49
N LEU A 14 -15.33 -8.76 -27.52
CA LEU A 14 -13.97 -8.25 -27.74
C LEU A 14 -14.08 -6.85 -28.34
N SER A 15 -13.61 -5.84 -27.63
CA SER A 15 -13.31 -4.53 -28.21
C SER A 15 -11.81 -4.29 -28.13
N ALA A 16 -11.15 -4.45 -29.27
CA ALA A 16 -9.77 -4.05 -29.51
C ALA A 16 -9.78 -2.78 -30.37
N CYS A 17 -8.95 -1.80 -29.99
CA CYS A 17 -8.30 -0.75 -30.82
C CYS A 17 -7.96 0.45 -29.91
N THR A 18 -6.90 1.22 -30.10
CA THR A 18 -5.55 1.05 -30.65
C THR A 18 -4.80 2.30 -30.17
N HIS A 19 -3.52 2.13 -29.88
CA HIS A 19 -2.58 3.15 -29.48
C HIS A 19 -2.37 4.20 -30.59
N LYS A 20 -2.42 5.50 -30.26
CA LYS A 20 -1.83 6.58 -31.06
C LYS A 20 -0.94 7.45 -30.18
N GLN A 21 0.36 7.21 -30.27
CA GLN A 21 1.40 8.13 -29.87
C GLN A 21 1.70 9.04 -31.08
N LEU A 22 1.61 10.35 -30.89
CA LEU A 22 2.16 11.34 -31.83
C LEU A 22 3.11 12.23 -31.03
N GLY A 23 4.41 11.98 -31.18
CA GLY A 23 5.42 12.98 -30.85
C GLY A 23 5.51 13.99 -32.00
N THR A 24 5.97 15.21 -31.71
CA THR A 24 7.09 15.84 -32.42
C THR A 24 7.59 17.03 -31.59
N GLU A 25 8.90 17.04 -31.36
CA GLU A 25 9.69 18.12 -30.81
C GLU A 25 9.73 19.39 -31.68
N LYS A 26 10.23 20.48 -31.07
CA LYS A 26 11.12 21.56 -31.59
C LYS A 26 10.65 22.91 -31.03
N LYS A 27 11.49 23.88 -30.66
CA LYS A 27 12.94 24.04 -30.64
C LYS A 27 13.21 25.40 -29.94
N LEU A 28 14.15 25.38 -29.01
CA LEU A 28 15.19 26.39 -28.71
C LEU A 28 15.08 27.76 -29.43
N ARG A 29 15.09 28.84 -28.64
CA ARG A 29 15.87 30.05 -28.94
C ARG A 29 16.26 30.77 -27.64
N ASP A 30 17.56 30.72 -27.38
CA ASP A 30 18.30 31.63 -26.50
C ASP A 30 18.20 33.06 -27.02
N THR A 31 18.12 34.03 -26.10
CA THR A 31 18.68 35.36 -26.33
C THR A 31 19.18 35.91 -25.00
N THR A 32 20.50 35.88 -24.84
CA THR A 32 21.27 36.55 -23.80
C THR A 32 21.36 38.04 -24.13
N ASN A 33 21.06 38.91 -23.18
CA ASN A 33 21.55 40.29 -23.18
C ASN A 33 22.18 40.59 -21.82
N ILE A 34 23.48 40.87 -21.86
CA ILE A 34 24.33 41.29 -20.75
C ILE A 34 24.26 42.80 -20.66
N VAL A 35 23.97 43.34 -19.48
CA VAL A 35 24.22 44.74 -19.12
C VAL A 35 24.95 44.75 -17.76
N LEU A 36 26.20 45.21 -17.80
CA LEU A 36 27.05 45.68 -16.68
C LEU A 36 26.52 47.06 -16.22
N ALA A 37 26.68 47.59 -15.02
CA ALA A 37 27.10 47.20 -13.68
C ALA A 37 26.70 48.40 -12.78
N ASP A 38 26.34 48.22 -11.50
CA ASP A 38 26.74 49.19 -10.48
C ASP A 38 26.63 48.63 -9.05
N THR A 39 27.42 49.23 -8.17
CA THR A 39 27.94 48.71 -6.91
C THR A 39 27.24 49.40 -5.74
N SER A 40 26.54 48.65 -4.85
CA SER A 40 26.46 48.94 -3.39
C SER A 40 25.44 48.09 -2.60
N LYS A 41 25.95 47.25 -1.67
CA LYS A 41 25.35 46.76 -0.38
C LYS A 41 24.02 45.95 -0.38
N PRO A 42 23.73 45.13 0.68
CA PRO A 42 24.55 44.25 1.51
C PRO A 42 24.15 42.76 1.34
N ALA A 43 24.94 41.85 1.91
CA ALA A 43 24.91 40.39 1.73
C ALA A 43 23.50 39.72 1.78
N PRO A 44 23.16 38.83 0.83
CA PRO A 44 21.97 38.00 0.94
C PRO A 44 22.19 36.89 1.96
N LYS A 45 21.24 36.73 2.88
CA LYS A 45 21.17 35.59 3.80
C LYS A 45 21.24 34.30 3.00
N SER A 46 22.19 33.44 3.34
CA SER A 46 22.30 32.07 2.88
C SER A 46 20.95 31.36 2.99
N VAL A 47 20.30 31.16 1.85
CA VAL A 47 19.16 30.25 1.74
C VAL A 47 19.74 28.85 1.87
N GLN A 48 19.49 28.21 3.02
CA GLN A 48 19.84 26.81 3.23
C GLN A 48 19.23 25.98 2.09
N LYS A 49 20.12 25.34 1.33
CA LYS A 49 19.81 24.32 0.33
C LYS A 49 18.96 23.23 1.00
N PRO A 50 17.77 22.87 0.47
CA PRO A 50 17.03 21.73 0.99
C PRO A 50 17.88 20.46 0.85
N ALA A 51 18.01 19.73 1.96
CA ALA A 51 18.71 18.46 2.06
C ALA A 51 18.04 17.35 1.19
N PRO A 52 18.75 16.27 0.85
CA PRO A 52 18.44 15.39 -0.27
C PRO A 52 17.26 14.45 0.03
N LYS A 53 16.07 14.78 -0.45
CA LYS A 53 14.90 13.87 -0.39
C LYS A 53 14.93 12.75 -1.44
N LYS A 54 15.75 12.86 -2.49
CA LYS A 54 15.75 11.93 -3.64
C LYS A 54 16.26 10.52 -3.32
N GLU A 55 17.21 10.38 -2.40
CA GLU A 55 17.85 9.09 -2.11
C GLU A 55 16.92 8.18 -1.30
N PHE A 56 16.24 8.73 -0.28
CA PHE A 56 15.32 7.99 0.56
C PHE A 56 14.11 7.45 -0.22
N THR A 57 13.53 8.27 -1.11
CA THR A 57 12.44 7.82 -1.99
C THR A 57 12.91 6.70 -2.91
N SER A 58 14.10 6.82 -3.52
CA SER A 58 14.63 5.77 -4.39
C SER A 58 14.86 4.44 -3.66
N ARG A 59 15.23 4.48 -2.38
CA ARG A 59 15.35 3.28 -1.54
C ARG A 59 14.00 2.64 -1.26
N LEU A 60 13.00 3.43 -0.84
CA LEU A 60 11.66 2.90 -0.57
C LEU A 60 11.01 2.33 -1.83
N ASP A 61 11.19 3.00 -2.97
CA ASP A 61 10.72 2.53 -4.27
C ASP A 61 11.36 1.17 -4.62
N SER A 62 12.66 1.02 -4.32
CA SER A 62 13.37 -0.25 -4.52
C SER A 62 12.85 -1.36 -3.62
N ILE A 63 12.64 -1.07 -2.33
CA ILE A 63 12.09 -2.07 -1.37
C ILE A 63 10.70 -2.49 -1.83
N GLU A 64 9.84 -1.51 -2.15
CA GLU A 64 8.48 -1.76 -2.59
C GLU A 64 8.44 -2.59 -3.87
N LYS A 65 9.28 -2.28 -4.85
CA LYS A 65 9.39 -3.04 -6.08
C LYS A 65 9.84 -4.47 -5.85
N THR A 66 10.94 -4.67 -5.11
CA THR A 66 11.53 -5.99 -4.90
C THR A 66 10.58 -6.90 -4.11
N ASN A 67 10.05 -6.42 -2.99
CA ASN A 67 9.23 -7.25 -2.11
C ASN A 67 7.86 -7.54 -2.72
N ASN A 68 7.26 -6.59 -3.46
CA ASN A 68 6.03 -6.87 -4.21
C ASN A 68 6.26 -7.90 -5.31
N ALA A 69 7.41 -7.87 -5.99
CA ALA A 69 7.70 -8.85 -7.03
C ALA A 69 7.77 -10.28 -6.47
N SER A 70 8.35 -10.46 -5.27
CA SER A 70 8.38 -11.75 -4.57
C SER A 70 6.96 -12.28 -4.30
N VAL A 71 6.13 -11.43 -3.70
CA VAL A 71 4.73 -11.77 -3.36
C VAL A 71 3.90 -12.08 -4.61
N ILE A 72 4.09 -11.34 -5.71
CA ILE A 72 3.43 -11.61 -6.99
C ILE A 72 3.88 -12.97 -7.55
N ALA A 73 5.18 -13.29 -7.45
CA ALA A 73 5.71 -14.56 -7.92
C ALA A 73 5.17 -15.77 -7.12
N SER A 74 4.86 -15.59 -5.82
CA SER A 74 4.19 -16.61 -5.00
C SER A 74 2.75 -16.88 -5.40
N GLY A 75 2.07 -15.95 -6.08
CA GLY A 75 0.68 -16.10 -6.50
C GLY A 75 -0.25 -16.36 -5.31
N ASP A 76 -0.99 -17.47 -5.36
CA ASP A 76 -1.90 -17.87 -4.28
C ASP A 76 -1.18 -18.56 -3.10
N ASP A 77 0.11 -18.92 -3.23
CA ASP A 77 0.90 -19.56 -2.17
C ASP A 77 1.49 -18.53 -1.19
N VAL A 78 0.62 -17.68 -0.66
CA VAL A 78 0.96 -16.63 0.31
C VAL A 78 0.33 -16.93 1.66
N THR A 79 0.90 -16.36 2.72
CA THR A 79 0.28 -16.37 4.04
C THR A 79 -0.82 -15.31 4.07
N LYS A 80 -2.04 -15.71 4.41
CA LYS A 80 -3.17 -14.82 4.63
C LYS A 80 -3.50 -14.72 6.12
N ALA A 81 -4.08 -13.60 6.51
CA ALA A 81 -4.72 -13.52 7.81
C ALA A 81 -6.07 -14.26 7.78
N TYR A 82 -6.57 -14.63 8.95
CA TYR A 82 -7.86 -15.28 9.11
C TYR A 82 -8.66 -14.60 10.22
N VAL A 83 -9.98 -14.71 10.10
CA VAL A 83 -10.94 -14.34 11.15
C VAL A 83 -11.76 -15.57 11.49
N TYR A 84 -11.71 -16.01 12.75
CA TYR A 84 -12.58 -17.07 13.27
C TYR A 84 -13.90 -16.46 13.72
N LEU A 85 -14.96 -16.58 12.93
CA LEU A 85 -16.27 -16.03 13.30
C LEU A 85 -17.07 -16.99 14.20
N HIS A 86 -16.72 -18.28 14.18
CA HIS A 86 -17.31 -19.28 15.06
C HIS A 86 -17.01 -18.97 16.53
N GLY A 87 -18.06 -18.68 17.31
CA GLY A 87 -17.95 -18.30 18.73
C GLY A 87 -17.97 -16.80 19.00
N GLY A 88 -18.15 -15.97 17.96
CA GLY A 88 -18.26 -14.52 18.10
C GLY A 88 -16.93 -13.80 18.34
N ASP A 89 -15.79 -14.50 18.22
CA ASP A 89 -14.52 -13.79 18.09
C ASP A 89 -14.49 -13.10 16.71
N SER A 90 -13.88 -11.93 16.68
CA SER A 90 -13.65 -11.17 15.46
C SER A 90 -12.18 -10.82 15.31
N THR A 91 -11.29 -11.43 16.09
CA THR A 91 -9.84 -11.19 15.98
C THR A 91 -9.35 -11.54 14.59
N ILE A 92 -8.71 -10.58 13.93
CA ILE A 92 -7.93 -10.84 12.72
C ILE A 92 -6.57 -11.36 13.16
N ASN A 93 -6.27 -12.59 12.79
CA ASN A 93 -5.03 -13.26 13.14
C ASN A 93 -4.22 -13.56 11.88
N LEU A 94 -2.97 -13.18 11.91
CA LEU A 94 -1.91 -13.54 10.99
C LEU A 94 -0.79 -14.12 11.86
N THR A 95 -0.31 -15.30 11.48
CA THR A 95 0.93 -15.88 12.01
C THR A 95 1.92 -15.94 10.86
N ALA A 96 3.10 -15.36 11.03
CA ALA A 96 4.11 -15.35 9.98
C ALA A 96 4.63 -16.77 9.72
N TYR A 97 4.61 -17.20 8.46
CA TYR A 97 5.23 -18.47 8.06
C TYR A 97 6.40 -18.18 7.13
N MET A 98 7.64 -18.31 7.64
CA MET A 98 8.87 -17.92 6.93
C MET A 98 9.09 -18.58 5.56
N ARG A 99 8.32 -19.62 5.21
CA ARG A 99 8.38 -20.30 3.91
C ARG A 99 7.36 -19.77 2.90
N LYS A 100 6.47 -18.86 3.30
CA LYS A 100 5.46 -18.25 2.44
C LYS A 100 5.49 -16.75 2.60
N ASP A 101 5.41 -16.06 1.48
CA ASP A 101 5.38 -14.60 1.47
C ASP A 101 4.04 -14.08 2.00
N HIS A 102 4.10 -12.89 2.60
CA HIS A 102 2.95 -12.01 2.77
C HIS A 102 3.45 -10.58 2.82
N ARG A 103 2.68 -9.68 2.23
CA ARG A 103 2.94 -8.24 2.29
C ARG A 103 1.67 -7.48 1.98
N PHE A 104 1.07 -6.86 2.99
CA PHE A 104 -0.15 -6.08 2.80
C PHE A 104 -0.29 -4.91 3.75
N PHE A 105 -0.78 -3.81 3.20
CA PHE A 105 -1.09 -2.61 3.96
C PHE A 105 -2.54 -2.61 4.43
N GLY A 106 -2.76 -1.98 5.58
CA GLY A 106 -4.07 -1.47 5.99
C GLY A 106 -4.17 0.02 5.73
N TYR A 107 -5.33 0.46 5.27
CA TYR A 107 -5.59 1.79 4.72
C TYR A 107 -6.60 2.58 5.56
N ALA A 108 -6.56 3.91 5.49
CA ALA A 108 -7.50 4.79 6.20
C ALA A 108 -8.92 4.81 5.60
N ALA A 109 -9.04 4.51 4.31
CA ALA A 109 -10.29 4.34 3.59
C ALA A 109 -10.27 3.00 2.82
N PRO A 110 -11.43 2.48 2.34
CA PRO A 110 -11.47 1.29 1.48
C PRO A 110 -10.95 1.62 0.06
N ASP A 111 -9.70 2.09 0.00
CA ASP A 111 -9.00 2.58 -1.18
C ASP A 111 -7.48 2.43 -0.96
N VAL A 112 -6.82 1.72 -1.87
CA VAL A 112 -5.36 1.45 -1.81
C VAL A 112 -4.50 2.70 -2.03
N THR A 113 -5.10 3.78 -2.54
CA THR A 113 -4.43 5.08 -2.72
C THR A 113 -4.54 5.98 -1.49
N SER A 114 -5.36 5.58 -0.50
CA SER A 114 -5.49 6.31 0.76
C SER A 114 -4.29 6.07 1.68
N GLU A 115 -4.24 6.83 2.78
CA GLU A 115 -3.14 6.75 3.77
C GLU A 115 -2.93 5.30 4.24
N ARG A 116 -1.68 4.83 4.14
CA ARG A 116 -1.22 3.54 4.67
C ARG A 116 -1.05 3.67 6.19
N LEU A 117 -1.89 2.98 6.95
CA LEU A 117 -1.92 3.06 8.40
C LEU A 117 -1.08 1.98 9.08
N ILE A 118 -1.03 0.77 8.52
CA ILE A 118 -0.32 -0.38 9.08
C ILE A 118 0.24 -1.24 7.95
N LEU A 119 1.36 -1.92 8.18
CA LEU A 119 1.94 -2.90 7.25
C LEU A 119 2.14 -4.25 7.95
N PHE A 120 1.71 -5.33 7.31
CA PHE A 120 2.11 -6.68 7.64
C PHE A 120 3.02 -7.24 6.54
N SER A 121 4.22 -7.65 6.88
CA SER A 121 5.19 -8.16 5.90
C SER A 121 6.15 -9.18 6.50
N ILE A 122 6.48 -10.23 5.75
CA ILE A 122 7.53 -11.18 6.14
C ILE A 122 8.94 -10.58 5.99
N PHE A 123 9.09 -9.51 5.21
CA PHE A 123 10.39 -8.94 4.87
C PHE A 123 10.87 -7.96 5.94
N THR A 124 12.08 -8.19 6.46
CA THR A 124 12.69 -7.30 7.47
C THR A 124 12.78 -5.86 7.00
N ASP A 125 13.10 -5.64 5.72
CA ASP A 125 13.21 -4.30 5.12
C ASP A 125 11.88 -3.55 5.02
N ASP A 126 10.74 -4.23 5.19
CA ASP A 126 9.42 -3.59 5.31
C ASP A 126 9.04 -3.26 6.75
N VAL A 127 9.60 -3.99 7.72
CA VAL A 127 9.16 -3.96 9.13
C VAL A 127 10.11 -3.14 9.98
N GLN A 128 11.42 -3.37 9.85
CA GLN A 128 12.42 -2.79 10.73
C GLN A 128 12.42 -1.27 10.60
N ASN A 129 12.22 -0.59 11.74
CA ASN A 129 12.13 0.87 11.85
C ASN A 129 10.95 1.50 11.08
N ASN A 130 9.93 0.72 10.67
CA ASN A 130 8.72 1.23 9.99
C ASN A 130 9.05 2.20 8.83
N PRO A 131 9.75 1.73 7.80
CA PRO A 131 10.33 2.59 6.76
C PRO A 131 9.27 3.32 5.92
N PHE A 132 8.06 2.77 5.85
CA PHE A 132 6.90 3.38 5.18
C PHE A 132 6.14 4.38 6.07
N GLY A 133 6.56 4.59 7.31
CA GLY A 133 5.95 5.59 8.21
C GLY A 133 4.50 5.30 8.57
N CYS A 134 4.08 4.03 8.57
CA CYS A 134 2.72 3.62 8.89
C CYS A 134 2.38 4.03 10.34
N LYS A 135 1.34 4.83 10.55
CA LYS A 135 0.99 5.41 11.87
C LYS A 135 0.80 4.37 12.97
N LEU A 136 0.23 3.21 12.62
CA LEU A 136 -0.02 2.10 13.53
C LEU A 136 1.14 1.10 13.57
N GLY A 137 2.20 1.30 12.78
CA GLY A 137 3.41 0.46 12.74
C GLY A 137 3.50 -0.48 11.55
N ALA A 138 4.59 -1.25 11.54
CA ALA A 138 4.85 -2.34 10.60
C ALA A 138 5.23 -3.60 11.39
N TYR A 139 4.72 -4.76 11.00
CA TYR A 139 4.81 -5.99 11.78
C TYR A 139 4.97 -7.23 10.90
N TYR A 140 5.58 -8.27 11.45
CA TYR A 140 5.61 -9.58 10.78
C TYR A 140 4.27 -10.30 10.84
N GLU A 141 3.55 -10.13 11.95
CA GLU A 141 2.34 -10.88 12.26
C GLU A 141 1.44 -10.09 13.22
N THR A 142 0.25 -10.62 13.53
CA THR A 142 -0.73 -9.94 14.39
C THR A 142 -0.54 -10.17 15.88
N ARG A 143 0.39 -11.04 16.28
CA ARG A 143 0.78 -11.23 17.68
C ARG A 143 1.61 -10.03 18.14
N MET A 144 0.92 -8.92 18.35
CA MET A 144 1.50 -7.63 18.74
C MET A 144 1.15 -7.34 20.19
N ASP A 145 2.12 -6.91 20.99
CA ASP A 145 1.83 -6.52 22.37
C ASP A 145 0.95 -5.27 22.44
N SER A 146 1.06 -4.38 21.45
CA SER A 146 0.54 -3.01 21.51
C SER A 146 -0.81 -2.79 20.83
N LEU A 147 -1.28 -3.74 20.04
CA LEU A 147 -2.40 -3.56 19.13
C LEU A 147 -3.16 -4.87 18.93
N THR A 148 -4.49 -4.80 18.91
CA THR A 148 -5.36 -5.91 18.50
C THR A 148 -6.19 -5.48 17.31
N LEU A 149 -6.34 -6.35 16.32
CA LEU A 149 -7.20 -6.13 15.16
C LEU A 149 -8.51 -6.90 15.33
N LYS A 150 -9.64 -6.21 15.23
CA LYS A 150 -10.99 -6.81 15.24
C LYS A 150 -11.71 -6.52 13.93
N TYR A 151 -12.20 -7.57 13.27
CA TYR A 151 -13.10 -7.49 12.14
C TYR A 151 -14.40 -6.78 12.52
N VAL A 152 -14.92 -5.97 11.60
CA VAL A 152 -16.20 -5.26 11.74
C VAL A 152 -17.16 -5.64 10.64
N SER A 153 -16.75 -5.49 9.38
CA SER A 153 -17.60 -5.74 8.21
C SER A 153 -16.80 -5.87 6.93
N THR A 154 -17.44 -6.34 5.88
CA THR A 154 -16.90 -6.32 4.51
C THR A 154 -17.56 -5.19 3.72
N LYS A 155 -16.77 -4.39 3.01
CA LYS A 155 -17.22 -3.29 2.14
C LYS A 155 -16.60 -3.44 0.76
N GLY A 156 -17.36 -4.00 -0.18
CA GLY A 156 -16.86 -4.31 -1.52
C GLY A 156 -15.64 -5.23 -1.43
N ASN A 157 -14.50 -4.77 -1.97
CA ASN A 157 -13.24 -5.51 -1.98
C ASN A 157 -12.37 -5.27 -0.73
N PHE A 158 -12.92 -4.66 0.33
CA PHE A 158 -12.18 -4.36 1.56
C PHE A 158 -12.84 -4.97 2.80
N ILE A 159 -12.00 -5.36 3.75
CA ILE A 159 -12.37 -5.70 5.12
C ILE A 159 -12.19 -4.48 5.99
N GLN A 160 -13.25 -4.05 6.67
CA GLN A 160 -13.19 -3.04 7.71
C GLN A 160 -12.83 -3.70 9.04
N ALA A 161 -11.83 -3.13 9.71
CA ALA A 161 -11.35 -3.56 11.01
C ALA A 161 -11.23 -2.38 11.99
N LYS A 162 -11.17 -2.70 13.29
CA LYS A 162 -10.73 -1.80 14.36
C LYS A 162 -9.36 -2.25 14.84
N ALA A 163 -8.40 -1.34 14.77
CA ALA A 163 -7.12 -1.45 15.42
C ALA A 163 -7.22 -0.81 16.81
N ILE A 164 -7.17 -1.62 17.86
CA ILE A 164 -7.39 -1.22 19.25
C ILE A 164 -6.07 -1.27 19.99
N ASN A 165 -5.62 -0.15 20.54
CA ASN A 165 -4.37 -0.09 21.28
C ASN A 165 -4.55 -0.46 22.77
N LYS A 166 -3.44 -0.55 23.51
CA LYS A 166 -3.45 -0.83 24.97
C LYS A 166 -4.29 0.15 25.82
N THR A 167 -4.54 1.35 25.31
CA THR A 167 -5.37 2.38 25.98
C THR A 167 -6.84 2.34 25.53
N ASN A 168 -7.26 1.28 24.83
CA ASN A 168 -8.60 1.10 24.25
C ASN A 168 -9.01 2.17 23.23
N GLN A 169 -8.08 2.95 22.69
CA GLN A 169 -8.35 3.82 21.57
C GLN A 169 -8.42 2.97 20.29
N SER A 170 -9.45 3.21 19.48
CA SER A 170 -9.67 2.46 18.24
C SER A 170 -9.45 3.34 17.01
N THR A 171 -8.71 2.81 16.03
CA THR A 171 -8.57 3.38 14.69
C THR A 171 -9.26 2.44 13.70
N THR A 172 -10.08 2.97 12.80
CA THR A 172 -10.63 2.18 11.69
C THR A 172 -9.54 1.95 10.65
N VAL A 173 -9.39 0.71 10.20
CA VAL A 173 -8.42 0.31 9.16
C VAL A 173 -9.14 -0.55 8.13
N TYR A 174 -8.77 -0.43 6.87
CA TYR A 174 -9.31 -1.21 5.75
C TYR A 174 -8.22 -2.07 5.14
N PHE A 175 -8.46 -3.36 4.98
CA PHE A 175 -7.54 -4.29 4.31
C PHE A 175 -8.16 -4.77 3.00
N GLU A 176 -7.38 -4.96 1.94
CA GLU A 176 -7.91 -5.63 0.74
C GLU A 176 -8.35 -7.05 1.11
N LYS A 177 -9.55 -7.44 0.68
CA LYS A 177 -10.18 -8.73 1.03
C LYS A 177 -9.33 -9.94 0.65
N LYS A 178 -8.53 -9.85 -0.41
CA LYS A 178 -7.66 -10.95 -0.86
C LYS A 178 -6.65 -11.43 0.20
N TRP A 179 -6.35 -10.61 1.21
CA TRP A 179 -5.38 -10.91 2.27
C TRP A 179 -5.99 -11.55 3.51
N ILE A 180 -7.33 -11.65 3.59
CA ILE A 180 -8.04 -12.10 4.78
C ILE A 180 -9.07 -13.15 4.38
N ASP A 181 -8.86 -14.37 4.85
CA ASP A 181 -9.82 -15.45 4.75
C ASP A 181 -10.69 -15.51 6.02
N PHE A 182 -11.83 -16.20 5.93
CA PHE A 182 -12.78 -16.37 7.02
C PHE A 182 -12.96 -17.86 7.28
N GLU A 183 -12.95 -18.22 8.56
CA GLU A 183 -13.26 -19.57 9.03
C GLU A 183 -14.42 -19.54 10.01
#